data_AF-A0A5N6MIL8-F1
#
_entry.id   AF-A0A5N6MIL8-F1
#
_cell.length_a   1.000
_cell.length_b   1.000
_cell.length_c   1.000
_cell.angle_alpha   90.00
_cell.angle_beta   90.00
_cell.angle_gamma   90.00
#
_symmetry.space_group_name_H-M   'P 1'
#
loop_
_entity.id
_entity.type
_entity.pdbx_description
1 polymer ?
#
loop_
_entity_poly.entity_id
_entity_poly.type
_entity_poly.pdbx_seq_one_letter_code
_entity_poly.pdbx_strand_id
1 'polypeptide(L)'
;MVNTRNSDGHNTSTSGDPVATQLEAIAAKLDAMERNHPKPPLRISDAEKQNRYLKGECFRCGVKYGPGHRCKTGTLKLYEIEEEQEVPLEEETWGDTDDKPEVAEISLNAILGNSQPTTMKV
;
A
#
# COMPACT_ATOMS: atom_id res chain seq x y z
N MET A 1 42.92 33.45 56.13
CA MET A 1 42.44 33.59 54.73
C MET A 1 43.38 32.85 53.82
N VAL A 2 42.94 31.74 53.23
CA VAL A 2 43.72 30.98 52.24
C VAL A 2 42.90 30.99 50.95
N ASN A 3 43.40 31.69 49.92
CA ASN A 3 42.76 31.74 48.61
C ASN A 3 43.18 30.52 47.80
N THR A 4 42.25 29.62 47.51
CA THR A 4 42.40 28.63 46.44
C THR A 4 41.83 29.21 45.16
N ARG A 5 42.71 29.48 44.18
CA ARG A 5 42.30 29.75 42.80
C ARG A 5 42.18 28.41 42.09
N ASN A 6 40.95 27.99 41.80
CA ASN A 6 40.70 26.87 40.90
C ASN A 6 40.57 27.43 39.48
N SER A 7 41.44 26.99 38.58
CA SER A 7 41.45 27.34 37.18
C SER A 7 40.74 26.25 36.37
N ASP A 8 39.48 26.47 36.02
CA ASP A 8 38.72 25.60 35.12
C ASP A 8 39.03 25.98 33.67
N GLY A 9 40.06 25.35 33.11
CA GLY A 9 40.38 25.39 31.69
C GLY A 9 40.13 24.02 31.06
N HIS A 10 38.87 23.71 30.72
CA HIS A 10 38.58 22.59 29.81
C HIS A 10 38.47 23.13 28.39
N ASN A 11 39.60 23.07 27.68
CA ASN A 11 39.67 23.13 26.23
C ASN A 11 39.62 21.69 25.72
N THR A 12 38.48 21.24 25.21
CA THR A 12 38.37 19.95 24.52
C THR A 12 38.09 20.19 23.06
N SER A 13 39.18 20.17 22.31
CA SER A 13 39.28 20.19 20.87
C SER A 13 38.34 19.18 20.22
N THR A 14 37.67 19.65 19.17
CA THR A 14 36.96 18.90 18.14
C THR A 14 37.85 17.82 17.52
N SER A 15 37.70 16.58 17.98
CA SER A 15 38.07 15.37 17.21
C SER A 15 36.88 14.44 17.30
N GLY A 16 36.14 14.28 16.19
CA GLY A 16 34.92 13.47 16.16
C GLY A 16 35.18 12.07 16.69
N ASP A 17 34.44 11.69 17.72
CA ASP A 17 34.59 10.39 18.37
C ASP A 17 34.29 9.29 17.34
N PRO A 18 35.25 8.37 17.06
CA PRO A 18 35.09 7.35 16.02
C PRO A 18 33.94 6.37 16.33
N VAL A 19 33.61 6.23 17.61
CA VAL A 19 32.48 5.42 18.09
C VAL A 19 31.15 6.08 17.71
N ALA A 20 31.05 7.41 17.77
CA ALA A 20 29.84 8.13 17.37
C ALA A 20 29.56 7.96 15.87
N THR A 21 30.60 8.08 15.04
CA THR A 21 30.49 7.86 13.59
C THR A 21 30.08 6.42 13.25
N GLN A 22 30.60 5.44 14.00
CA GLN A 22 30.19 4.04 13.84
C GLN A 22 28.72 3.82 14.23
N LEU A 23 28.24 4.43 15.31
CA LEU A 23 26.85 4.33 15.73
C LEU A 23 25.89 4.96 14.70
N GLU A 24 26.25 6.12 14.14
CA GLU A 24 25.49 6.77 13.06
C GLU A 24 25.43 5.90 11.79
N ALA A 25 26.56 5.27 11.42
CA ALA A 25 26.60 4.38 10.25
C ALA A 25 25.76 3.11 10.45
N ILE A 26 25.74 2.55 11.67
CA ILE A 26 24.88 1.40 12.02
C ILE A 26 23.40 1.80 11.92
N ALA A 27 23.02 2.97 12.46
CA ALA A 27 21.65 3.49 12.37
C ALA A 27 21.20 3.66 10.91
N ALA A 28 22.02 4.32 10.08
CA ALA A 28 21.73 4.52 8.67
C ALA A 28 21.56 3.19 7.90
N LYS A 29 22.32 2.15 8.30
CA LYS A 29 22.25 0.81 7.70
C LYS A 29 21.01 0.05 8.13
N LEU A 30 20.60 0.18 9.39
CA LEU A 30 19.32 -0.38 9.88
C LEU A 30 18.12 0.27 9.18
N ASP A 31 18.14 1.59 8.98
CA ASP A 31 17.10 2.31 8.21
C ASP A 31 17.04 1.89 6.73
N ALA A 32 18.21 1.60 6.12
CA ALA A 32 18.29 1.06 4.77
C ALA A 32 17.75 -0.37 4.67
N MET A 33 17.97 -1.18 5.70
CA MET A 33 17.44 -2.54 5.76
C MET A 33 15.91 -2.52 5.93
N GLU A 34 15.36 -1.71 6.84
CA GLU A 34 13.90 -1.62 7.05
C GLU A 34 13.13 -1.20 5.79
N ARG A 35 13.70 -0.30 4.97
CA ARG A 35 13.12 0.12 3.68
C ARG A 35 13.05 -1.01 2.63
N ASN A 36 13.86 -2.05 2.78
CA ASN A 36 13.96 -3.16 1.82
C ASN A 36 13.23 -4.43 2.26
N HIS A 37 12.70 -4.50 3.49
CA HIS A 37 11.86 -5.62 3.89
C HIS A 37 10.45 -5.45 3.30
N PRO A 38 9.94 -6.40 2.49
CA PRO A 38 8.54 -6.38 2.09
C PRO A 38 7.70 -6.60 3.35
N LYS A 39 7.16 -5.51 3.91
CA LYS A 39 6.23 -5.57 5.03
C LYS A 39 5.08 -6.53 4.64
N PRO A 40 4.71 -7.50 5.50
CA PRO A 40 3.56 -8.35 5.25
C PRO A 40 2.36 -7.46 4.94
N PRO A 41 1.41 -7.89 4.07
CA PRO A 41 0.34 -7.02 3.61
C PRO A 41 -0.48 -6.54 4.81
N LEU A 42 -0.16 -5.32 5.27
CA LEU A 42 -0.86 -4.66 6.36
C LEU A 42 -2.28 -4.47 5.86
N ARG A 43 -3.23 -5.16 6.52
CA ARG A 43 -4.63 -4.78 6.41
C ARG A 43 -4.75 -3.42 7.08
N ILE A 44 -4.59 -2.36 6.28
CA ILE A 44 -4.73 -0.99 6.74
C ILE A 44 -6.15 -0.78 7.29
N SER A 45 -6.26 0.02 8.35
CA SER A 45 -7.54 0.35 8.97
C SER A 45 -8.45 1.12 8.00
N ASP A 46 -9.76 1.13 8.24
CA ASP A 46 -10.68 1.85 7.36
C ASP A 46 -10.46 3.37 7.40
N ALA A 47 -10.07 3.92 8.56
CA ALA A 47 -9.65 5.31 8.68
C ALA A 47 -8.40 5.61 7.82
N GLU A 48 -7.43 4.68 7.78
CA GLU A 48 -6.24 4.82 6.96
C GLU A 48 -6.56 4.70 5.46
N LYS A 49 -7.44 3.77 5.07
CA LYS A 49 -7.94 3.69 3.69
C LYS A 49 -8.58 5.01 3.26
N GLN A 50 -9.43 5.56 4.11
CA GLN A 50 -10.12 6.82 3.82
C GLN A 50 -9.13 7.98 3.68
N ASN A 51 -8.14 8.07 4.57
CA ASN A 51 -7.09 9.08 4.46
C ASN A 51 -6.25 8.95 3.18
N ARG A 52 -5.86 7.72 2.82
CA ARG A 52 -5.12 7.47 1.56
C ARG A 52 -5.98 7.76 0.34
N TYR A 53 -7.27 7.46 0.40
CA TYR A 53 -8.24 7.78 -0.65
C TYR A 53 -8.33 9.29 -0.87
N LEU A 54 -8.54 10.07 0.20
CA LEU A 54 -8.61 11.53 0.14
C LEU A 54 -7.30 12.16 -0.36
N LYS A 55 -6.16 11.54 -0.06
CA LYS A 55 -4.83 11.99 -0.51
C LYS A 55 -4.44 11.51 -1.91
N GLY A 56 -5.22 10.63 -2.53
CA GLY A 56 -4.88 9.99 -3.80
C GLY A 56 -3.62 9.13 -3.72
N GLU A 57 -3.49 8.32 -2.67
CA GLU A 57 -2.32 7.48 -2.40
C GLU A 57 -2.65 5.99 -2.54
N CYS A 58 -1.66 5.22 -3.00
CA CYS A 58 -1.78 3.79 -3.15
C CYS A 58 -2.02 3.12 -1.78
N PHE A 59 -3.06 2.29 -1.69
CA PHE A 59 -3.41 1.56 -0.48
C PHE A 59 -2.35 0.57 -0.01
N ARG A 60 -1.42 0.16 -0.91
CA ARG A 60 -0.32 -0.73 -0.57
C ARG A 60 0.97 0.01 -0.22
N CYS A 61 1.48 0.87 -1.09
CA CYS A 61 2.78 1.53 -0.86
C CYS A 61 2.71 2.98 -0.34
N GLY A 62 1.54 3.62 -0.34
CA GLY A 62 1.35 4.98 0.19
C GLY A 62 1.88 6.10 -0.71
N VAL A 63 2.46 5.80 -1.88
CA VAL A 63 2.86 6.82 -2.86
C VAL A 63 1.66 7.33 -3.64
N LYS A 64 1.79 8.50 -4.30
CA LYS A 64 0.72 9.03 -5.16
C LYS A 64 0.29 8.02 -6.23
N TYR A 65 -1.01 7.82 -6.32
CA TYR A 65 -1.65 6.92 -7.26
C TYR A 65 -2.00 7.67 -8.54
N GLY A 66 -1.84 7.01 -9.70
CA GLY A 66 -2.17 7.56 -11.00
C GLY A 66 -2.23 6.48 -12.08
N PRO A 67 -2.64 6.82 -13.31
CA PRO A 67 -2.68 5.89 -14.44
C PRO A 67 -1.33 5.19 -14.63
N GLY A 68 -1.35 3.86 -14.76
CA GLY A 68 -0.15 3.05 -14.92
C GLY A 68 0.64 2.78 -13.62
N HIS A 69 0.14 3.19 -12.45
CA HIS A 69 0.80 2.90 -11.17
C HIS A 69 0.91 1.37 -10.94
N ARG A 70 2.14 0.86 -10.93
CA ARG A 70 2.46 -0.51 -10.49
C ARG A 70 3.11 -0.47 -9.12
N CYS A 71 2.41 -1.02 -8.13
CA CYS A 71 2.87 -1.03 -6.75
C CYS A 71 4.07 -1.98 -6.59
N LYS A 72 5.26 -1.43 -6.32
CA LYS A 72 6.51 -2.21 -6.17
C LYS A 72 6.50 -3.18 -4.99
N THR A 73 5.72 -2.86 -3.96
CA THR A 73 5.53 -3.72 -2.77
C THR A 73 4.38 -4.72 -2.92
N GLY A 74 3.65 -4.71 -4.03
CA GLY A 74 2.52 -5.61 -4.25
C GLY A 74 2.98 -6.95 -4.80
N THR A 75 2.70 -8.04 -4.09
CA THR A 75 2.74 -9.39 -4.68
C THR A 75 1.41 -9.69 -5.38
N LEU A 76 1.49 -10.46 -6.47
CA LEU A 76 0.32 -11.03 -7.13
C LEU A 76 -0.23 -12.16 -6.24
N LYS A 77 -1.55 -12.19 -6.08
CA LYS A 77 -2.24 -13.30 -5.42
C LYS A 77 -2.90 -14.13 -6.51
N LEU A 78 -2.42 -15.36 -6.67
CA LEU A 78 -3.09 -16.36 -7.50
C LEU A 78 -4.13 -17.03 -6.61
N TYR A 79 -5.37 -17.08 -7.09
CA TYR A 79 -6.43 -17.90 -6.51
C TYR A 79 -6.57 -19.09 -7.45
N GLU A 80 -6.22 -20.27 -6.95
CA GLU A 80 -6.56 -21.53 -7.61
C GLU A 80 -8.03 -21.82 -7.29
N ILE A 81 -8.82 -22.04 -8.32
CA ILE A 81 -10.17 -22.56 -8.19
C ILE A 81 -10.00 -24.07 -8.26
N GLU A 82 -10.22 -24.78 -7.16
CA GLU A 82 -10.40 -26.23 -7.24
C GLU A 82 -11.70 -26.46 -8.00
N GLU A 83 -11.62 -27.16 -9.14
CA GLU A 83 -12.79 -27.66 -9.85
C GLU A 83 -13.47 -28.68 -8.94
N GLU A 84 -14.42 -28.18 -8.14
CA GLU A 84 -15.36 -29.02 -7.43
C GLU A 84 -16.11 -29.82 -8.50
N GLN A 85 -15.83 -31.12 -8.51
CA GLN A 85 -16.29 -32.13 -9.45
C GLN A 85 -17.69 -31.78 -10.00
N GLU A 86 -17.77 -31.55 -11.32
CA GLU A 86 -19.01 -31.24 -12.03
C GLU A 86 -20.08 -32.26 -11.61
N VAL A 87 -20.97 -31.85 -10.72
CA VAL A 87 -22.24 -32.52 -10.51
C VAL A 87 -23.00 -32.26 -11.81
N PRO A 88 -23.42 -33.29 -12.56
CA PRO A 88 -24.15 -33.08 -13.80
C PRO A 88 -25.34 -32.16 -13.51
N LEU A 89 -25.29 -30.95 -14.05
CA LEU A 89 -26.44 -30.06 -14.06
C LEU A 89 -27.47 -30.75 -14.94
N GLU A 90 -28.51 -31.27 -14.29
CA GLU A 90 -29.71 -31.71 -14.97
C GLU A 90 -30.16 -30.55 -15.86
N GLU A 91 -30.20 -30.80 -17.17
CA GLU A 91 -30.58 -29.84 -18.19
C GLU A 91 -32.07 -29.53 -17.98
N GLU A 92 -32.37 -28.60 -17.08
CA GLU A 92 -33.68 -27.96 -16.99
C GLU A 92 -33.90 -27.27 -18.34
N THR A 93 -34.71 -27.93 -19.16
CA THR A 93 -35.13 -27.45 -20.48
C THR A 93 -35.65 -26.03 -20.31
N TRP A 94 -34.90 -25.06 -20.86
CA TRP A 94 -35.31 -23.67 -20.94
C TRP A 94 -36.67 -23.63 -21.62
N GLY A 95 -37.69 -23.30 -20.82
CA GLY A 95 -39.04 -23.13 -21.31
C GLY A 95 -39.04 -22.14 -22.46
N ASP A 96 -39.57 -22.59 -23.59
CA ASP A 96 -39.96 -21.82 -24.75
C ASP A 96 -40.56 -20.48 -24.31
N THR A 97 -39.73 -19.43 -24.36
CA THR A 97 -40.12 -18.07 -24.00
C THR A 97 -40.15 -17.26 -25.29
N ASP A 98 -41.39 -17.14 -25.81
CA ASP A 98 -41.89 -16.16 -26.76
C ASP A 98 -40.83 -15.14 -27.23
N ASP A 99 -40.41 -15.26 -28.50
CA ASP A 99 -39.48 -14.40 -29.24
C ASP A 99 -39.92 -12.92 -29.27
N LYS A 100 -39.91 -12.26 -28.13
CA LYS A 100 -39.79 -10.80 -28.04
C LYS A 100 -38.31 -10.49 -27.85
N PRO A 101 -37.73 -9.53 -28.59
CA PRO A 101 -36.41 -9.04 -28.26
C PRO A 101 -36.50 -8.43 -26.86
N GLU A 102 -36.08 -9.17 -25.85
CA GLU A 102 -35.86 -8.66 -24.52
C GLU A 102 -34.76 -7.60 -24.66
N VAL A 103 -35.16 -6.34 -24.68
CA VAL A 103 -34.21 -5.23 -24.75
C VAL A 103 -33.42 -5.30 -23.44
N ALA A 104 -32.16 -5.73 -23.53
CA ALA A 104 -31.27 -5.78 -22.40
C ALA A 104 -31.20 -4.39 -21.75
N GLU A 105 -31.80 -4.25 -20.57
CA GLU A 105 -31.75 -3.01 -19.81
C GLU A 105 -30.39 -2.90 -19.11
N ILE A 106 -29.62 -1.88 -19.48
CA ILE A 106 -28.39 -1.52 -18.77
C ILE A 106 -28.64 -0.27 -17.93
N SER A 107 -28.17 -0.29 -16.67
CA SER A 107 -28.31 0.89 -15.81
C SER A 107 -27.48 2.06 -16.34
N LEU A 108 -27.98 3.29 -16.19
CA LEU A 108 -27.22 4.50 -16.51
C LEU A 108 -25.89 4.58 -15.74
N ASN A 109 -25.85 4.03 -14.52
CA ASN A 109 -24.65 3.92 -13.69
C ASN A 109 -23.59 2.98 -14.32
N ALA A 110 -24.02 1.96 -15.06
CA ALA A 110 -23.11 1.09 -15.81
C ALA A 110 -22.54 1.79 -17.05
N ILE A 111 -23.35 2.63 -17.72
CA ILE A 111 -22.92 3.41 -18.90
C ILE A 111 -21.94 4.52 -18.51
N LEU A 112 -22.30 5.34 -17.52
CA LEU A 112 -21.54 6.54 -17.15
C LEU A 112 -20.41 6.23 -16.16
N GLY A 113 -20.50 5.08 -15.49
CA GLY A 113 -19.62 4.73 -14.39
C GLY A 113 -19.82 5.62 -13.16
N ASN A 114 -19.35 5.13 -12.02
CA ASN A 114 -19.33 5.97 -10.82
C ASN A 114 -18.11 6.89 -10.88
N SER A 115 -18.32 8.20 -10.70
CA SER A 115 -17.23 9.20 -10.69
C SER A 115 -16.44 9.18 -9.38
N GLN A 116 -15.88 8.02 -9.04
CA GLN A 116 -14.92 7.94 -7.96
C GLN A 116 -13.56 8.45 -8.48
N PRO A 117 -12.79 9.18 -7.67
CA PRO A 117 -11.45 9.65 -8.03
C PRO A 117 -10.48 8.51 -8.35
N THR A 118 -10.80 7.28 -7.95
CA THR A 118 -10.07 6.06 -8.28
C THR A 118 -10.58 5.33 -9.52
N THR A 119 -11.75 5.71 -10.05
CA THR A 119 -12.24 5.20 -11.33
C THR A 119 -11.52 5.96 -12.43
N MET A 120 -10.52 5.30 -13.04
CA MET A 120 -9.82 5.86 -14.19
C MET A 120 -10.81 5.98 -15.35
N LYS A 121 -11.17 7.21 -15.71
CA LYS A 121 -11.88 7.50 -16.96
C LYS A 121 -10.84 7.44 -18.08
N VAL A 122 -11.12 6.68 -19.14
CA VAL A 122 -10.31 6.62 -20.36
C VAL A 122 -10.69 7.78 -21.27
#